data_AF-A0AAN7IEI3-F1
#
_entry.id   AF-A0AAN7IEI3-F1
#
_cell.length_a   1.000
_cell.length_b   1.000
_cell.length_c   1.000
_cell.angle_alpha   90.00
_cell.angle_beta   90.00
_cell.angle_gamma   90.00
#
_symmetry.space_group_name_H-M   'P 1'
#
loop_
_entity.id
_entity.type
_entity.pdbx_description
1 polymer ?
#
loop_
_entity_poly.entity_id
_entity_poly.type
_entity_poly.pdbx_seq_one_letter_code
_entity_poly.pdbx_strand_id
1 'polypeptide(L)'
;MGLPHRSLSPENTDFTVVGVIGPPGVGKSTIMNELYGFDASSPGMLPPFAIETEESRAMARHCSMGIEPRISSERIILLDTQPVFSPSVLAEIMRPDGSSTISVLSGESLSAELAHELMSIQLGVLLASICHVLLVVSDGVHDNNMWRLMLTVDLLKHGIPDPSSLIPAHSLSSNLGSEKENKDKVHESEEYMAAPVFVHTKYHLKKLHDQDLTPHNIVQLRKAILQYFGMSSFMRDKSGNMTKDQPFSSVASGAQSIDPDSVWPNLFVIPLKNKDESPRGQYESYNTSLWKMRDQVLSMKCPSFARTVSERDWLKNVAKIWELVKSSPIIAEYSKTLQSSGLFRR
;
A
#
# COMPACT_ATOMS: atom_id res chain seq x y z
N MET A 1 -9.79 -5.46 -30.06
CA MET A 1 -9.46 -4.03 -29.95
C MET A 1 -9.02 -3.80 -28.52
N GLY A 2 -7.76 -3.45 -28.29
CA GLY A 2 -7.30 -3.13 -26.93
C GLY A 2 -8.04 -1.90 -26.40
N LEU A 3 -8.39 -1.90 -25.12
CA LEU A 3 -8.89 -0.69 -24.46
C LEU A 3 -7.83 0.41 -24.64
N PRO A 4 -8.22 1.64 -25.02
CA PRO A 4 -7.26 2.71 -25.22
C PRO A 4 -6.48 2.94 -23.91
N HIS A 5 -5.15 2.88 -23.98
CA HIS A 5 -4.30 3.31 -22.89
C HIS A 5 -4.58 4.80 -22.63
N ARG A 6 -5.31 5.09 -21.56
CA ARG A 6 -5.59 6.46 -21.13
C ARG A 6 -4.30 7.06 -20.59
N SER A 7 -3.99 8.27 -21.06
CA SER A 7 -2.87 9.06 -20.57
C SER A 7 -3.30 9.97 -19.43
N LEU A 8 -2.31 10.37 -18.60
CA LEU A 8 -2.52 11.38 -17.57
C LEU A 8 -2.93 12.72 -18.20
N SER A 9 -3.91 13.37 -17.60
CA SER A 9 -4.36 14.70 -17.98
C SER A 9 -3.44 15.78 -17.38
N PRO A 10 -3.00 16.78 -18.16
CA PRO A 10 -2.23 17.91 -17.63
C PRO A 10 -2.94 18.70 -16.54
N GLU A 11 -4.26 18.78 -16.61
CA GLU A 11 -5.05 19.76 -15.86
C GLU A 11 -6.02 19.08 -14.89
N ASN A 12 -6.19 17.76 -14.96
CA ASN A 12 -7.10 17.08 -14.04
C ASN A 12 -6.52 17.09 -12.63
N THR A 13 -7.26 17.67 -11.70
CA THR A 13 -6.93 17.72 -10.28
C THR A 13 -7.83 16.83 -9.43
N ASP A 14 -8.88 16.26 -10.03
CA ASP A 14 -9.81 15.35 -9.37
C ASP A 14 -9.50 13.91 -9.80
N PHE A 15 -8.63 13.27 -9.04
CA PHE A 15 -8.18 11.90 -9.30
C PHE A 15 -7.91 11.16 -8.00
N THR A 16 -8.04 9.84 -8.04
CA THR A 16 -7.66 8.95 -6.94
C THR A 16 -6.52 8.06 -7.38
N VAL A 17 -5.62 7.76 -6.45
CA VAL A 17 -4.47 6.86 -6.67
C VAL A 17 -4.61 5.68 -5.73
N VAL A 18 -4.72 4.48 -6.28
CA VAL A 18 -4.79 3.23 -5.52
C VAL A 18 -3.55 2.41 -5.86
N GLY A 19 -2.71 2.17 -4.86
CA GLY A 19 -1.58 1.25 -4.95
C GLY A 19 -1.88 -0.06 -4.26
N VAL A 20 -1.22 -1.13 -4.69
CA VAL A 20 -1.31 -2.44 -4.04
C VAL A 20 0.09 -2.93 -3.65
N ILE A 21 0.21 -3.54 -2.48
CA ILE A 21 1.45 -4.18 -2.00
C ILE A 21 1.11 -5.53 -1.36
N GLY A 22 1.98 -6.51 -1.55
CA GLY A 22 1.78 -7.84 -0.99
C GLY A 22 2.68 -8.93 -1.59
N PRO A 23 2.73 -10.12 -0.96
CA PRO A 23 3.60 -11.23 -1.37
C PRO A 23 3.28 -11.80 -2.76
N PRO A 24 4.09 -12.74 -3.29
CA PRO A 24 3.76 -13.49 -4.50
C PRO A 24 2.45 -14.27 -4.36
N GLY A 25 1.69 -14.36 -5.46
CA GLY A 25 0.51 -15.22 -5.51
C GLY A 25 -0.70 -14.78 -4.69
N VAL A 26 -0.66 -13.66 -3.95
CA VAL A 26 -1.81 -13.17 -3.15
C VAL A 26 -2.94 -12.54 -3.98
N GLY A 27 -2.80 -12.49 -5.31
CA GLY A 27 -3.85 -11.98 -6.20
C GLY A 27 -3.91 -10.46 -6.37
N LYS A 28 -2.79 -9.74 -6.15
CA LYS A 28 -2.69 -8.28 -6.35
C LYS A 28 -3.22 -7.84 -7.72
N SER A 29 -2.64 -8.36 -8.80
CA SER A 29 -3.01 -7.99 -10.17
C SER A 29 -4.46 -8.37 -10.50
N THR A 30 -4.99 -9.44 -9.89
CA THR A 30 -6.41 -9.81 -10.00
C THR A 30 -7.32 -8.76 -9.36
N ILE A 31 -6.99 -8.32 -8.14
CA ILE A 31 -7.70 -7.23 -7.46
C ILE A 31 -7.64 -5.93 -8.27
N MET A 32 -6.46 -5.61 -8.80
CA MET A 32 -6.26 -4.40 -9.60
C MET A 32 -7.03 -4.43 -10.92
N ASN A 33 -7.17 -5.60 -11.54
CA ASN A 33 -8.02 -5.77 -12.72
C ASN A 33 -9.51 -5.58 -12.40
N GLU A 34 -9.98 -6.05 -11.25
CA GLU A 34 -11.36 -5.79 -10.83
C GLU A 34 -11.59 -4.29 -10.59
N LEU A 35 -10.68 -3.61 -9.88
CA LEU A 35 -10.75 -2.15 -9.68
C LEU A 35 -10.66 -1.37 -11.00
N TYR A 36 -9.94 -1.90 -11.99
CA TYR A 36 -9.90 -1.32 -13.33
C TYR A 36 -11.26 -1.42 -14.05
N GLY A 37 -12.13 -2.34 -13.62
CA GLY A 37 -13.38 -2.67 -14.29
C GLY A 37 -13.20 -3.70 -15.42
N PHE A 38 -12.19 -4.57 -15.32
CA PHE A 38 -11.99 -5.66 -16.28
C PHE A 38 -13.08 -6.73 -16.13
N ASP A 39 -13.78 -6.99 -17.22
CA ASP A 39 -14.76 -8.07 -17.32
C ASP A 39 -14.17 -9.28 -18.05
N ALA A 40 -13.89 -10.34 -17.30
CA ALA A 40 -13.35 -11.59 -17.84
C ALA A 40 -14.35 -12.38 -18.70
N SER A 41 -15.65 -12.02 -18.70
CA SER A 41 -16.66 -12.68 -19.53
C SER A 41 -16.63 -12.21 -20.99
N SER A 42 -16.02 -11.05 -21.26
CA SER A 42 -15.89 -10.47 -22.58
C SER A 42 -14.83 -11.21 -23.43
N PRO A 43 -15.22 -11.89 -24.53
CA PRO A 43 -14.29 -12.70 -25.32
C PRO A 43 -13.16 -11.88 -25.95
N GLY A 44 -11.93 -12.40 -25.89
CA GLY A 44 -10.77 -11.83 -26.59
C GLY A 44 -10.11 -10.61 -25.92
N MET A 45 -10.55 -10.23 -24.72
CA MET A 45 -9.93 -9.19 -23.93
C MET A 45 -8.93 -9.78 -22.93
N LEU A 46 -7.68 -9.35 -23.02
CA LEU A 46 -6.68 -9.68 -22.01
C LEU A 46 -6.84 -8.75 -20.80
N PRO A 47 -6.54 -9.24 -19.58
CA PRO A 47 -6.56 -8.41 -18.40
C PRO A 47 -5.56 -7.25 -18.55
N PRO A 48 -5.91 -6.03 -18.09
CA PRO A 48 -4.99 -4.91 -18.06
C PRO A 48 -3.67 -5.26 -17.38
N PHE A 49 -3.70 -5.69 -16.13
CA PHE A 49 -2.53 -6.20 -15.43
C PHE A 49 -2.36 -7.69 -15.69
N ALA A 50 -1.15 -8.12 -16.04
CA ALA A 50 -0.88 -9.54 -16.22
C ALA A 50 -1.11 -10.30 -14.91
N ILE A 51 -1.77 -11.45 -15.00
CA ILE A 51 -2.00 -12.35 -13.87
C ILE A 51 -1.09 -13.56 -14.06
N GLU A 52 -0.56 -14.09 -12.96
CA GLU A 52 0.25 -15.31 -12.95
C GLU A 52 -0.50 -16.48 -13.62
N THR A 53 0.15 -17.10 -14.60
CA THR A 53 -0.36 -18.30 -15.28
C THR A 53 0.09 -19.57 -14.56
N GLU A 54 -0.51 -20.72 -14.87
CA GLU A 54 -0.07 -21.99 -14.29
C GLU A 54 1.38 -22.33 -14.67
N GLU A 55 1.82 -21.96 -15.87
CA GLU A 55 3.20 -22.16 -16.33
C GLU A 55 4.18 -21.28 -15.55
N SER A 56 3.88 -19.99 -15.37
CA SER A 56 4.73 -19.08 -14.59
C SER A 56 4.84 -19.51 -13.13
N ARG A 57 3.73 -19.98 -12.55
CA ARG A 57 3.69 -20.57 -11.21
C ARG A 57 4.54 -21.83 -11.10
N ALA A 58 4.45 -22.73 -12.10
CA ALA A 58 5.26 -23.95 -12.14
C ALA A 58 6.77 -23.65 -12.31
N MET A 59 7.11 -22.54 -12.97
CA MET A 59 8.48 -22.05 -13.11
C MET A 59 8.96 -21.19 -11.91
N ALA A 60 8.13 -21.00 -10.89
CA ALA A 60 8.41 -20.14 -9.74
C ALA A 60 8.87 -18.72 -10.14
N ARG A 61 8.21 -18.12 -11.15
CA ARG A 61 8.51 -16.76 -11.63
C ARG A 61 7.48 -15.76 -11.14
N HIS A 62 7.92 -14.57 -10.77
CA HIS A 62 7.02 -13.45 -10.57
C HIS A 62 6.47 -12.95 -11.90
N CYS A 63 5.28 -12.34 -11.86
CA CYS A 63 4.60 -11.80 -13.02
C CYS A 63 4.77 -10.27 -13.12
N SER A 64 4.42 -9.53 -12.07
CA SER A 64 4.59 -8.07 -12.00
C SER A 64 6.05 -7.70 -11.71
N MET A 65 6.62 -6.78 -12.49
CA MET A 65 7.97 -6.23 -12.32
C MET A 65 7.90 -4.71 -12.09
N GLY A 66 8.59 -4.20 -11.07
CA GLY A 66 8.56 -2.77 -10.74
C GLY A 66 7.18 -2.27 -10.29
N ILE A 67 6.77 -1.10 -10.79
CA ILE A 67 5.44 -0.51 -10.56
C ILE A 67 4.81 -0.24 -11.93
N GLU A 68 3.67 -0.88 -12.20
CA GLU A 68 2.92 -0.71 -13.43
C GLU A 68 1.72 0.22 -13.20
N PRO A 69 1.70 1.42 -13.80
CA PRO A 69 0.55 2.31 -13.72
C PRO A 69 -0.48 2.01 -14.81
N ARG A 70 -1.77 2.04 -14.45
CA ARG A 70 -2.91 2.05 -15.38
C ARG A 70 -3.93 3.11 -14.95
N ILE A 71 -4.70 3.63 -15.89
CA ILE A 71 -5.80 4.57 -15.61
C ILE A 71 -7.12 3.91 -16.02
N SER A 72 -8.06 3.80 -15.08
CA SER A 72 -9.37 3.17 -15.31
C SER A 72 -10.32 4.05 -16.13
N SER A 73 -11.48 3.49 -16.49
CA SER A 73 -12.59 4.24 -17.11
C SER A 73 -13.12 5.36 -16.22
N GLU A 74 -13.03 5.17 -14.91
CA GLU A 74 -13.44 6.10 -13.85
C GLU A 74 -12.31 7.06 -13.42
N ARG A 75 -11.24 7.19 -14.23
CA ARG A 75 -10.11 8.12 -13.98
C ARG A 75 -9.31 7.82 -12.70
N ILE A 76 -9.33 6.57 -12.25
CA ILE A 76 -8.52 6.14 -11.10
C ILE A 76 -7.17 5.68 -11.60
N ILE A 77 -6.11 6.20 -10.97
CA ILE A 77 -4.73 5.77 -11.21
C ILE A 77 -4.47 4.54 -10.34
N LEU A 78 -4.22 3.41 -10.98
CA LEU A 78 -3.97 2.11 -10.37
C LEU A 78 -2.49 1.77 -10.50
N LEU A 79 -1.82 1.48 -9.38
CA LEU A 79 -0.40 1.10 -9.33
C LEU A 79 -0.26 -0.36 -8.89
N ASP A 80 -0.15 -1.29 -9.84
CA ASP A 80 0.21 -2.69 -9.54
C ASP A 80 1.72 -2.80 -9.32
N THR A 81 2.15 -3.61 -8.37
CA THR A 81 3.57 -3.66 -7.99
C THR A 81 4.13 -5.06 -8.00
N GLN A 82 5.44 -5.13 -8.18
CA GLN A 82 6.20 -6.35 -7.90
C GLN A 82 5.89 -6.89 -6.50
N PRO A 83 5.92 -8.22 -6.32
CA PRO A 83 5.71 -8.83 -5.02
C PRO A 83 6.85 -8.51 -4.04
N VAL A 84 6.50 -8.16 -2.81
CA VAL A 84 7.44 -8.12 -1.68
C VAL A 84 7.70 -9.53 -1.16
N PHE A 85 8.82 -9.77 -0.48
CA PHE A 85 9.20 -11.10 0.03
C PHE A 85 9.29 -12.18 -1.06
N SER A 86 9.57 -11.81 -2.31
CA SER A 86 9.55 -12.73 -3.44
C SER A 86 10.88 -13.46 -3.64
N PRO A 87 10.94 -14.79 -3.49
CA PRO A 87 12.16 -15.56 -3.77
C PRO A 87 12.61 -15.42 -5.22
N SER A 88 11.67 -15.28 -6.15
CA SER A 88 11.98 -15.12 -7.57
C SER A 88 12.58 -13.76 -7.91
N VAL A 89 12.19 -12.70 -7.19
CA VAL A 89 12.82 -11.36 -7.34
C VAL A 89 14.21 -11.40 -6.72
N LEU A 90 14.35 -11.99 -5.53
CA LEU A 90 15.66 -12.19 -4.89
C LEU A 90 16.63 -12.97 -5.80
N ALA A 91 16.15 -14.06 -6.40
CA ALA A 91 16.96 -14.89 -7.31
C ALA A 91 17.42 -14.11 -8.56
N GLU A 92 16.60 -13.20 -9.08
CA GLU A 92 16.97 -12.34 -10.23
C GLU A 92 18.06 -11.32 -9.86
N ILE A 93 18.02 -10.78 -8.64
CA ILE A 93 18.97 -9.75 -8.21
C ILE A 93 20.24 -10.31 -7.56
N MET A 94 20.31 -11.62 -7.30
CA MET A 94 21.45 -12.23 -6.62
C MET A 94 22.56 -12.58 -7.61
N ARG A 95 23.75 -11.98 -7.42
CA ARG A 95 24.97 -12.39 -8.11
C ARG A 95 25.51 -13.71 -7.54
N PRO A 96 26.39 -14.41 -8.28
CA PRO A 96 27.02 -15.65 -7.79
C PRO A 96 27.81 -15.49 -6.48
N ASP A 97 28.26 -14.27 -6.14
CA ASP A 97 28.97 -13.94 -4.89
C ASP A 97 28.03 -13.56 -3.74
N GLY A 98 26.71 -13.67 -3.92
CA GLY A 98 25.68 -13.28 -2.95
C GLY A 98 25.40 -11.78 -2.88
N SER A 99 26.10 -10.95 -3.66
CA SER A 99 25.85 -9.50 -3.73
C SER A 99 24.64 -9.18 -4.61
N SER A 100 24.01 -8.03 -4.39
CA SER A 100 22.90 -7.55 -5.22
C SER A 100 23.37 -6.97 -6.54
N THR A 101 22.73 -7.33 -7.65
CA THR A 101 22.90 -6.70 -8.98
C THR A 101 22.47 -5.23 -8.99
N ILE A 102 21.60 -4.83 -8.05
CA ILE A 102 21.01 -3.51 -7.93
C ILE A 102 21.61 -2.76 -6.74
N SER A 103 22.00 -1.49 -6.96
CA SER A 103 22.34 -0.56 -5.88
C SER A 103 21.07 0.08 -5.33
N VAL A 104 20.65 -0.36 -4.14
CA VAL A 104 19.41 0.09 -3.47
C VAL A 104 19.62 1.39 -2.70
N LEU A 105 20.80 1.53 -2.09
CA LEU A 105 21.28 2.76 -1.45
C LEU A 105 22.42 3.31 -2.31
N SER A 106 22.37 4.60 -2.61
CA SER A 106 23.33 5.27 -3.50
C SER A 106 24.78 4.97 -3.14
N GLY A 107 25.43 4.14 -3.95
CA GLY A 107 26.88 3.86 -3.86
C GLY A 107 27.31 2.74 -2.92
N GLU A 108 26.38 2.05 -2.23
CA GLU A 108 26.72 0.95 -1.32
C GLU A 108 26.47 -0.43 -1.94
N SER A 109 27.42 -1.36 -1.77
CA SER A 109 27.27 -2.76 -2.20
C SER A 109 26.67 -3.61 -1.08
N LEU A 110 25.44 -4.05 -1.27
CA LEU A 110 24.69 -4.85 -0.29
C LEU A 110 24.64 -6.32 -0.69
N SER A 111 24.40 -7.21 0.28
CA SER A 111 23.98 -8.58 -0.02
C SER A 111 22.63 -8.54 -0.75
N ALA A 112 22.35 -9.55 -1.58
CA ALA A 112 21.10 -9.65 -2.30
C ALA A 112 19.88 -9.70 -1.35
N GLU A 113 20.01 -10.38 -0.22
CA GLU A 113 18.96 -10.49 0.80
C GLU A 113 18.63 -9.13 1.43
N LEU A 114 19.66 -8.37 1.85
CA LEU A 114 19.44 -7.05 2.43
C LEU A 114 18.92 -6.06 1.39
N ALA A 115 19.44 -6.12 0.16
CA ALA A 115 18.93 -5.31 -0.94
C ALA A 115 17.43 -5.60 -1.19
N HIS A 116 17.03 -6.87 -1.19
CA HIS A 116 15.65 -7.27 -1.37
C HIS A 116 14.73 -6.80 -0.24
N GLU A 117 15.19 -6.84 1.01
CA GLU A 117 14.48 -6.28 2.17
C GLU A 117 14.28 -4.76 2.02
N LEU A 118 15.36 -4.03 1.70
CA LEU A 118 15.30 -2.58 1.51
C LEU A 118 14.44 -2.18 0.30
N MET A 119 14.45 -2.95 -0.78
CA MET A 119 13.56 -2.72 -1.94
C MET A 119 12.08 -2.83 -1.52
N SER A 120 11.74 -3.78 -0.65
CA SER A 120 10.37 -3.94 -0.13
C SER A 120 9.96 -2.75 0.73
N ILE A 121 10.87 -2.26 1.58
CA ILE A 121 10.66 -1.06 2.41
C ILE A 121 10.52 0.19 1.56
N GLN A 122 11.44 0.43 0.62
CA GLN A 122 11.40 1.60 -0.26
C GLN A 122 10.12 1.64 -1.10
N LEU A 123 9.68 0.48 -1.60
CA LEU A 123 8.40 0.36 -2.31
C LEU A 123 7.22 0.73 -1.39
N GLY A 124 7.18 0.20 -0.17
CA GLY A 124 6.15 0.54 0.81
C GLY A 124 6.12 2.01 1.18
N VAL A 125 7.29 2.63 1.44
CA VAL A 125 7.42 4.06 1.73
C VAL A 125 6.96 4.91 0.55
N LEU A 126 7.35 4.56 -0.68
CA LEU A 126 6.90 5.26 -1.87
C LEU A 126 5.38 5.23 -1.98
N LEU A 127 4.76 4.04 -1.95
CA LEU A 127 3.32 3.87 -2.08
C LEU A 127 2.55 4.60 -0.97
N ALA A 128 3.01 4.49 0.28
CA ALA A 128 2.40 5.18 1.41
C ALA A 128 2.50 6.72 1.29
N SER A 129 3.43 7.23 0.50
CA SER A 129 3.65 8.66 0.29
C SER A 129 2.88 9.22 -0.92
N ILE A 130 2.56 8.40 -1.93
CA ILE A 130 2.02 8.88 -3.22
C ILE A 130 0.59 8.43 -3.51
N CYS A 131 0.09 7.42 -2.79
CA CYS A 131 -1.25 6.88 -2.99
C CYS A 131 -2.27 7.54 -2.06
N HIS A 132 -3.52 7.59 -2.50
CA HIS A 132 -4.67 7.91 -1.65
C HIS A 132 -5.13 6.68 -0.86
N VAL A 133 -5.14 5.51 -1.51
CA VAL A 133 -5.44 4.21 -0.91
C VAL A 133 -4.28 3.26 -1.14
N LEU A 134 -3.83 2.58 -0.10
CA LEU A 134 -2.85 1.51 -0.18
C LEU A 134 -3.48 0.18 0.22
N LEU A 135 -3.70 -0.70 -0.75
CA LEU A 135 -4.16 -2.06 -0.53
C LEU A 135 -2.99 -2.90 -0.01
N VAL A 136 -3.09 -3.35 1.24
CA VAL A 136 -2.12 -4.24 1.89
C VAL A 136 -2.68 -5.66 1.82
N VAL A 137 -2.19 -6.45 0.86
CA VAL A 137 -2.73 -7.77 0.54
C VAL A 137 -1.89 -8.86 1.17
N SER A 138 -2.51 -9.75 1.92
CA SER A 138 -1.89 -10.91 2.56
C SER A 138 -2.62 -12.22 2.21
N ASP A 139 -1.96 -13.34 2.48
CA ASP A 139 -2.49 -14.69 2.34
C ASP A 139 -2.56 -15.34 3.73
N GLY A 140 -3.74 -15.82 4.14
CA GLY A 140 -3.93 -16.48 5.43
C GLY A 140 -3.93 -15.57 6.67
N VAL A 141 -4.45 -16.09 7.79
CA VAL A 141 -4.68 -15.33 9.05
C VAL A 141 -3.46 -15.22 9.97
N HIS A 142 -2.31 -15.77 9.56
CA HIS A 142 -1.10 -15.84 10.37
C HIS A 142 0.12 -15.15 9.74
N ASP A 143 -0.04 -14.50 8.59
CA ASP A 143 1.05 -13.79 7.94
C ASP A 143 1.20 -12.35 8.46
N ASN A 144 1.91 -12.24 9.59
CA ASN A 144 2.24 -10.94 10.19
C ASN A 144 3.38 -10.21 9.46
N ASN A 145 4.00 -10.79 8.43
CA ASN A 145 5.14 -10.16 7.75
C ASN A 145 4.74 -8.88 7.05
N MET A 146 3.57 -8.87 6.40
CA MET A 146 3.01 -7.65 5.83
C MET A 146 2.76 -6.58 6.89
N TRP A 147 2.29 -6.97 8.08
CA TRP A 147 2.06 -6.00 9.15
C TRP A 147 3.35 -5.41 9.69
N ARG A 148 4.39 -6.25 9.86
CA ARG A 148 5.74 -5.79 10.22
C ARG A 148 6.29 -4.84 9.17
N LEU A 149 6.20 -5.18 7.88
CA LEU A 149 6.65 -4.30 6.81
C LEU A 149 5.91 -2.96 6.87
N MET A 150 4.59 -2.95 7.05
CA MET A 150 3.84 -1.69 7.15
C MET A 150 4.23 -0.87 8.38
N LEU A 151 4.49 -1.47 9.55
CA LEU A 151 5.02 -0.72 10.70
C LEU A 151 6.44 -0.20 10.45
N THR A 152 7.28 -0.95 9.73
CA THR A 152 8.59 -0.49 9.29
C THR A 152 8.46 0.68 8.31
N VAL A 153 7.48 0.64 7.39
CA VAL A 153 7.16 1.76 6.50
C VAL A 153 6.72 2.99 7.28
N ASP A 154 5.83 2.83 8.26
CA ASP A 154 5.36 3.89 9.15
C ASP A 154 6.54 4.57 9.87
N LEU A 155 7.49 3.78 10.38
CA LEU A 155 8.70 4.25 11.04
C LEU A 155 9.67 4.97 10.09
N LEU A 156 9.83 4.48 8.86
CA LEU A 156 10.90 4.93 7.96
C LEU A 156 10.47 6.00 6.94
N LYS A 157 9.16 6.26 6.82
CA LYS A 157 8.62 7.28 5.91
C LYS A 157 8.96 8.71 6.34
N HIS A 158 9.38 8.93 7.59
CA HIS A 158 9.71 10.26 8.10
C HIS A 158 10.64 11.06 7.19
N GLY A 159 10.36 12.35 7.02
CA GLY A 159 11.11 13.24 6.13
C GLY A 159 10.75 13.12 4.64
N ILE A 160 9.80 12.26 4.26
CA ILE A 160 9.24 12.22 2.90
C ILE A 160 8.05 13.18 2.81
N PRO A 161 8.12 14.22 1.95
CA PRO A 161 7.10 15.27 1.89
C PRO A 161 5.83 14.83 1.16
N ASP A 162 4.74 15.56 1.40
CA ASP A 162 3.49 15.46 0.64
C ASP A 162 3.75 15.73 -0.87
N PRO A 163 3.18 14.93 -1.80
CA PRO A 163 3.35 15.10 -3.24
C PRO A 163 2.95 16.48 -3.79
N SER A 164 2.04 17.19 -3.15
CA SER A 164 1.60 18.54 -3.51
C SER A 164 2.49 19.66 -2.97
N SER A 165 3.36 19.36 -2.00
CA SER A 165 4.25 20.34 -1.34
C SER A 165 5.58 20.54 -2.06
N LEU A 166 5.93 19.66 -3.00
CA LEU A 166 7.15 19.76 -3.80
C LEU A 166 7.02 20.89 -4.84
N ILE A 167 7.49 22.08 -4.45
CA ILE A 167 7.48 23.28 -5.30
C ILE A 167 8.20 22.98 -6.64
N PRO A 168 7.60 23.31 -7.79
CA PRO A 168 8.30 23.27 -9.07
C PRO A 168 9.47 24.26 -9.06
N ALA A 169 10.66 23.84 -9.50
CA ALA A 169 11.83 24.72 -9.61
C ALA A 169 11.59 25.99 -10.46
N HIS A 170 10.49 26.06 -11.21
CA HIS A 170 10.13 27.17 -12.08
C HIS A 170 9.49 28.38 -11.37
N SER A 171 9.21 28.32 -10.06
CA SER A 171 8.65 29.48 -9.32
C SER A 171 9.68 30.26 -8.50
N LEU A 172 10.98 29.95 -8.60
CA LEU A 172 12.04 30.65 -7.87
C LEU A 172 12.81 31.69 -8.71
N SER A 173 12.37 32.00 -9.93
CA SER A 173 12.96 33.07 -10.76
C SER A 173 11.98 34.21 -11.00
N SER A 174 11.59 34.94 -9.96
CA SER A 174 11.25 36.37 -10.04
C SER A 174 10.86 36.92 -8.66
N ASN A 175 11.89 37.38 -7.93
CA ASN A 175 11.96 38.74 -7.37
C ASN A 175 12.81 38.75 -6.09
N LEU A 176 13.99 39.36 -6.26
CA LEU A 176 14.93 39.78 -5.23
C LEU A 176 14.31 40.93 -4.40
N GLY A 177 14.29 40.83 -3.06
CA GLY A 177 13.94 41.97 -2.21
C GLY A 177 13.72 41.68 -0.72
N SER A 178 14.80 41.82 0.05
CA SER A 178 14.89 42.28 1.47
C SER A 178 14.14 41.55 2.61
N GLU A 179 14.98 40.91 3.43
CA GLU A 179 15.13 41.08 4.90
C GLU A 179 14.16 40.44 5.93
N LYS A 180 14.83 39.64 6.78
CA LYS A 180 14.69 39.42 8.23
C LYS A 180 13.78 38.31 8.76
N GLU A 181 14.49 37.33 9.33
CA GLU A 181 14.26 36.70 10.63
C GLU A 181 12.83 36.26 10.96
N ASN A 182 12.57 34.99 10.64
CA ASN A 182 11.84 34.09 11.53
C ASN A 182 12.47 32.70 11.41
N LYS A 183 13.60 32.51 12.10
CA LYS A 183 13.97 31.19 12.60
C LYS A 183 12.97 30.82 13.71
N ASP A 184 12.63 29.54 13.77
CA ASP A 184 11.84 28.89 14.83
C ASP A 184 10.32 29.00 14.74
N LYS A 185 9.78 28.70 13.55
CA LYS A 185 8.57 27.87 13.48
C LYS A 185 8.85 26.70 12.55
N VAL A 186 9.24 25.57 13.14
CA VAL A 186 9.03 24.27 12.51
C VAL A 186 7.52 24.19 12.29
N HIS A 187 7.05 24.61 11.12
CA HIS A 187 5.79 24.10 10.63
C HIS A 187 6.02 22.58 10.58
N GLU A 188 5.47 21.85 11.55
CA GLU A 188 5.17 20.43 11.37
C GLU A 188 4.31 20.37 10.12
N SER A 189 4.96 20.28 8.96
CA SER A 189 4.29 19.98 7.71
C SER A 189 3.73 18.59 7.95
N GLU A 190 2.42 18.47 8.08
CA GLU A 190 1.76 17.19 8.26
C GLU A 190 2.27 16.23 7.18
N GLU A 191 2.93 15.16 7.60
CA GLU A 191 3.42 14.15 6.69
C GLU A 191 2.22 13.38 6.15
N TYR A 192 1.86 13.65 4.90
CA TYR A 192 0.78 12.94 4.20
C TYR A 192 0.99 11.43 4.25
N MET A 193 -0.06 10.65 4.50
CA MET A 193 0.02 9.19 4.38
C MET A 193 -1.23 8.58 3.77
N ALA A 194 -1.02 7.60 2.88
CA ALA A 194 -2.08 6.83 2.26
C ALA A 194 -2.95 6.10 3.30
N ALA A 195 -4.26 6.01 3.04
CA ALA A 195 -5.15 5.19 3.86
C ALA A 195 -4.92 3.69 3.58
N PRO A 196 -4.54 2.88 4.58
CA PRO A 196 -4.33 1.47 4.36
C PRO A 196 -5.67 0.73 4.36
N VAL A 197 -5.79 -0.23 3.44
CA VAL A 197 -6.90 -1.18 3.36
C VAL A 197 -6.31 -2.57 3.38
N PHE A 198 -6.60 -3.32 4.44
CA PHE A 198 -6.11 -4.69 4.59
C PHE A 198 -7.01 -5.64 3.81
N VAL A 199 -6.41 -6.48 2.98
CA VAL A 199 -7.13 -7.47 2.17
C VAL A 199 -6.52 -8.84 2.40
N HIS A 200 -7.26 -9.73 3.06
CA HIS A 200 -6.84 -11.12 3.27
C HIS A 200 -7.46 -12.00 2.19
N THR A 201 -6.63 -12.66 1.40
CA THR A 201 -7.05 -13.46 0.24
C THR A 201 -6.93 -14.96 0.51
N LYS A 202 -7.45 -15.76 -0.44
CA LYS A 202 -7.44 -17.25 -0.44
C LYS A 202 -7.97 -17.87 0.84
N TYR A 203 -8.95 -17.20 1.43
CA TYR A 203 -9.52 -17.66 2.67
C TYR A 203 -10.34 -18.96 2.47
N HIS A 204 -10.06 -20.02 3.25
CA HIS A 204 -10.73 -21.32 3.12
C HIS A 204 -12.06 -21.36 3.86
N LEU A 205 -13.14 -21.54 3.11
CA LEU A 205 -14.51 -21.53 3.62
C LEU A 205 -15.09 -22.94 3.84
N LYS A 206 -14.26 -23.98 3.93
CA LYS A 206 -14.73 -25.38 3.86
C LYS A 206 -15.05 -25.99 5.24
N LYS A 207 -16.35 -26.26 5.40
CA LYS A 207 -17.08 -27.18 6.30
C LYS A 207 -16.32 -27.81 7.50
N LEU A 208 -16.82 -27.47 8.69
CA LEU A 208 -16.94 -28.27 9.93
C LEU A 208 -15.69 -28.89 10.57
N HIS A 209 -14.53 -28.92 9.90
CA HIS A 209 -13.29 -29.46 10.49
C HIS A 209 -12.09 -28.52 10.47
N ASP A 210 -12.06 -27.50 9.61
CA ASP A 210 -11.08 -26.41 9.68
C ASP A 210 -11.64 -25.25 10.49
N GLN A 211 -10.96 -24.90 11.58
CA GLN A 211 -11.36 -23.88 12.55
C GLN A 211 -11.07 -22.44 12.08
N ASP A 212 -10.83 -22.24 10.78
CA ASP A 212 -10.10 -21.04 10.37
C ASP A 212 -10.93 -19.75 10.44
N LEU A 213 -12.25 -19.74 10.24
CA LEU A 213 -13.09 -18.54 10.49
C LEU A 213 -14.58 -18.89 10.65
N THR A 214 -15.03 -18.87 11.89
CA THR A 214 -16.38 -18.41 12.24
C THR A 214 -16.40 -16.86 12.19
N PRO A 215 -17.56 -16.18 12.13
CA PRO A 215 -17.63 -14.71 12.23
C PRO A 215 -16.80 -14.12 13.39
N HIS A 216 -16.64 -14.90 14.46
CA HIS A 216 -15.78 -14.59 15.59
C HIS A 216 -14.30 -14.37 15.21
N ASN A 217 -13.72 -15.17 14.31
CA ASN A 217 -12.30 -15.03 13.96
C ASN A 217 -12.06 -13.81 13.06
N ILE A 218 -13.03 -13.40 12.23
CA ILE A 218 -12.94 -12.12 11.48
C ILE A 218 -12.90 -10.95 12.46
N VAL A 219 -13.73 -11.00 13.50
CA VAL A 219 -13.71 -10.01 14.59
C VAL A 219 -12.37 -10.03 15.33
N GLN A 220 -11.80 -11.21 15.60
CA GLN A 220 -10.47 -11.33 16.21
C GLN A 220 -9.38 -10.75 15.32
N LEU A 221 -9.41 -11.01 14.01
CA LEU A 221 -8.46 -10.46 13.05
C LEU A 221 -8.52 -8.92 13.02
N ARG A 222 -9.72 -8.35 13.02
CA ARG A 222 -9.89 -6.89 13.11
C ARG A 222 -9.36 -6.31 14.42
N LYS A 223 -9.61 -6.99 15.55
CA LYS A 223 -9.04 -6.62 16.85
C LYS A 223 -7.51 -6.69 16.85
N ALA A 224 -6.95 -7.74 16.25
CA ALA A 224 -5.50 -7.91 16.14
C ALA A 224 -4.87 -6.78 15.31
N ILE A 225 -5.43 -6.46 14.14
CA ILE A 225 -4.96 -5.33 13.32
C ILE A 225 -5.07 -4.02 14.11
N LEU A 226 -6.20 -3.76 14.77
CA LEU A 226 -6.39 -2.55 15.57
C LEU A 226 -5.34 -2.43 16.69
N GLN A 227 -5.03 -3.53 17.38
CA GLN A 227 -3.99 -3.56 18.40
C GLN A 227 -2.59 -3.36 17.80
N TYR A 228 -2.31 -4.02 16.67
CA TYR A 228 -1.00 -3.99 16.02
C TYR A 228 -0.66 -2.60 15.46
N PHE A 229 -1.66 -1.90 14.92
CA PHE A 229 -1.51 -0.56 14.33
C PHE A 229 -2.01 0.57 15.23
N GLY A 230 -2.36 0.29 16.50
CA GLY A 230 -3.03 1.26 17.38
C GLY A 230 -2.25 2.55 17.64
N MET A 231 -0.91 2.48 17.57
CA MET A 231 -0.02 3.64 17.71
C MET A 231 0.55 4.14 16.36
N SER A 232 0.21 3.46 15.27
CA SER A 232 0.75 3.76 13.95
C SER A 232 0.11 5.02 13.38
N SER A 233 0.87 5.79 12.59
CA SER A 233 0.30 6.96 11.92
C SER A 233 -0.76 6.58 10.86
N PHE A 234 -0.79 5.31 10.45
CA PHE A 234 -1.79 4.72 9.55
C PHE A 234 -3.23 4.79 10.09
N MET A 235 -3.39 4.95 11.39
CA MET A 235 -4.69 4.99 12.07
C MET A 235 -5.03 6.38 12.65
N ARG A 236 -4.22 7.42 12.36
CA ARG A 236 -4.30 8.75 12.99
C ARG A 236 -5.65 9.46 12.75
N ASP A 237 -6.18 9.39 11.53
CA ASP A 237 -7.47 10.02 11.17
C ASP A 237 -8.69 9.37 11.84
N LYS A 238 -8.58 8.10 12.27
CA LYS A 238 -9.67 7.41 13.01
C LYS A 238 -9.65 7.75 14.51
N SER A 239 -8.53 8.29 15.01
CA SER A 239 -8.31 8.63 16.42
C SER A 239 -8.50 10.13 16.73
N GLY A 240 -8.55 10.99 15.70
CA GLY A 240 -8.60 12.45 15.82
C GLY A 240 -9.81 13.06 16.55
N ASN A 241 -10.83 12.28 16.92
CA ASN A 241 -11.93 12.73 17.77
C ASN A 241 -11.74 12.47 19.26
N MET A 242 -10.63 11.85 19.69
CA MET A 242 -10.27 11.83 21.12
C MET A 242 -9.41 13.04 21.43
N THR A 243 -10.06 14.16 21.74
CA THR A 243 -9.40 15.32 22.38
C THR A 243 -8.60 14.82 23.59
N LYS A 244 -7.27 15.00 23.50
CA LYS A 244 -6.39 15.01 24.66
C LYS A 244 -6.86 16.11 25.59
N ASP A 245 -7.58 15.77 26.66
CA ASP A 245 -7.54 16.54 27.89
C ASP A 245 -7.95 15.70 29.11
N GLN A 246 -6.96 15.57 29.99
CA GLN A 246 -6.98 15.34 31.44
C GLN A 246 -7.34 13.98 32.09
N PRO A 247 -6.64 13.67 33.21
CA PRO A 247 -6.78 12.43 33.97
C PRO A 247 -7.92 12.50 35.00
N PHE A 248 -8.57 11.36 35.24
CA PHE A 248 -9.42 11.03 36.40
C PHE A 248 -10.35 12.14 36.93
N SER A 249 -11.61 12.15 36.48
CA SER A 249 -12.73 12.38 37.42
C SER A 249 -14.04 11.80 36.87
N SER A 250 -14.88 11.38 37.80
CA SER A 250 -16.11 10.60 37.63
C SER A 250 -17.35 11.43 37.28
N VAL A 251 -18.31 10.75 36.65
CA VAL A 251 -19.76 11.06 36.56
C VAL A 251 -20.23 11.88 35.33
N ALA A 252 -20.80 11.10 34.40
CA ALA A 252 -22.00 11.31 33.60
C ALA A 252 -22.07 12.35 32.46
N SER A 253 -22.68 11.82 31.38
CA SER A 253 -23.63 12.47 30.44
C SER A 253 -23.06 12.92 29.10
N GLY A 254 -23.46 12.22 28.03
CA GLY A 254 -23.28 12.63 26.65
C GLY A 254 -22.82 11.49 25.74
N ALA A 255 -23.66 10.48 25.53
CA ALA A 255 -23.40 9.47 24.51
C ALA A 255 -23.49 10.12 23.12
N GLN A 256 -22.38 10.67 22.64
CA GLN A 256 -22.18 10.79 21.20
C GLN A 256 -22.06 9.36 20.69
N SER A 257 -23.01 8.94 19.86
CA SER A 257 -22.99 7.63 19.22
C SER A 257 -21.80 7.56 18.27
N ILE A 258 -20.67 7.10 18.78
CA ILE A 258 -19.54 6.68 17.95
C ILE A 258 -20.08 5.57 17.07
N ASP A 259 -20.06 5.77 15.76
CA ASP A 259 -20.37 4.72 14.80
C ASP A 259 -19.42 3.54 15.08
N PRO A 260 -19.92 2.36 15.51
CA PRO A 260 -19.05 1.24 15.86
C PRO A 260 -18.15 0.81 14.70
N ASP A 261 -18.50 1.14 13.45
CA ASP A 261 -17.69 0.88 12.26
C ASP A 261 -16.55 1.89 12.06
N SER A 262 -16.59 3.09 12.64
CA SER A 262 -15.54 4.11 12.47
C SER A 262 -14.23 3.76 13.19
N VAL A 263 -14.32 2.91 14.21
CA VAL A 263 -13.17 2.48 15.05
C VAL A 263 -12.40 1.32 14.39
N TRP A 264 -13.02 0.59 13.48
CA TRP A 264 -12.47 -0.67 12.98
C TRP A 264 -11.52 -0.43 11.80
N PRO A 265 -10.41 -1.19 11.68
CA PRO A 265 -9.55 -1.10 10.52
C PRO A 265 -10.32 -1.53 9.26
N ASN A 266 -9.99 -0.91 8.13
CA ASN A 266 -10.59 -1.28 6.84
C ASN A 266 -10.05 -2.66 6.45
N LEU A 267 -10.86 -3.70 6.63
CA LEU A 267 -10.49 -5.09 6.38
C LEU A 267 -11.51 -5.78 5.48
N PHE A 268 -11.01 -6.36 4.39
CA PHE A 268 -11.72 -7.28 3.52
C PHE A 268 -11.14 -8.69 3.60
N VAL A 269 -12.02 -9.68 3.52
CA VAL A 269 -11.64 -11.09 3.44
C VAL A 269 -12.24 -11.65 2.15
N ILE A 270 -11.38 -12.13 1.27
CA ILE A 270 -11.75 -12.68 -0.04
C ILE A 270 -11.55 -14.21 0.02
N PRO A 271 -12.61 -15.01 -0.17
CA PRO A 271 -12.51 -16.46 -0.09
C PRO A 271 -11.68 -17.04 -1.24
N LEU A 272 -11.28 -18.30 -1.15
CA LEU A 272 -10.67 -19.00 -2.27
C LEU A 272 -11.71 -19.19 -3.40
N LYS A 273 -11.32 -18.93 -4.65
CA LYS A 273 -12.16 -19.19 -5.81
C LYS A 273 -12.38 -20.69 -5.99
N ASN A 274 -13.58 -21.19 -5.66
CA ASN A 274 -13.96 -22.58 -5.88
C ASN A 274 -14.33 -22.79 -7.37
N LYS A 275 -13.89 -23.91 -7.96
CA LYS A 275 -14.25 -24.29 -9.34
C LYS A 275 -15.70 -24.79 -9.46
N ASP A 276 -16.29 -25.27 -8.37
CA ASP A 276 -17.67 -25.77 -8.29
C ASP A 276 -18.53 -24.80 -7.47
N GLU A 277 -19.00 -23.70 -8.07
CA GLU A 277 -19.98 -22.82 -7.44
C GLU A 277 -21.36 -23.50 -7.39
N SER A 278 -21.57 -24.36 -6.40
CA SER A 278 -22.93 -24.83 -6.08
C SER A 278 -23.68 -23.71 -5.35
N PRO A 279 -24.95 -23.41 -5.69
CA PRO A 279 -25.73 -22.31 -5.10
C PRO A 279 -26.19 -22.57 -3.65
N ARG A 280 -25.58 -23.54 -2.94
CA ARG A 280 -25.94 -23.95 -1.57
C ARG A 280 -24.93 -23.48 -0.51
N GLY A 281 -24.13 -22.45 -0.79
CA GLY A 281 -23.20 -21.88 0.18
C GLY A 281 -23.93 -21.00 1.20
N GLN A 282 -23.74 -21.26 2.50
CA GLN A 282 -24.21 -20.38 3.59
C GLN A 282 -23.39 -19.07 3.70
N TYR A 283 -22.45 -18.85 2.78
CA TYR A 283 -21.44 -17.81 2.87
C TYR A 283 -21.28 -17.07 1.53
N GLU A 284 -20.68 -15.89 1.60
CA GLU A 284 -20.42 -15.02 0.45
C GLU A 284 -19.45 -15.65 -0.56
N SER A 285 -19.73 -15.45 -1.85
CA SER A 285 -18.90 -15.99 -2.94
C SER A 285 -17.65 -15.13 -3.18
N TYR A 286 -16.67 -15.70 -3.90
CA TYR A 286 -15.46 -15.00 -4.32
C TYR A 286 -15.77 -13.69 -5.06
N ASN A 287 -16.65 -13.76 -6.07
CA ASN A 287 -16.98 -12.60 -6.90
C ASN A 287 -17.73 -11.54 -6.10
N THR A 288 -18.66 -11.94 -5.23
CA THR A 288 -19.41 -10.98 -4.41
C THR A 288 -18.50 -10.26 -3.41
N SER A 289 -17.60 -10.98 -2.73
CA SER A 289 -16.63 -10.35 -1.81
C SER A 289 -15.68 -9.40 -2.53
N LEU A 290 -15.23 -9.76 -3.74
CA LEU A 290 -14.35 -8.93 -4.56
C LEU A 290 -15.07 -7.66 -5.04
N TRP A 291 -16.32 -7.76 -5.48
CA TRP A 291 -17.15 -6.61 -5.87
C TRP A 291 -17.44 -5.68 -4.69
N LYS A 292 -17.80 -6.21 -3.52
CA LYS A 292 -17.99 -5.37 -2.33
C LYS A 292 -16.72 -4.60 -1.95
N MET A 293 -15.56 -5.25 -2.04
CA MET A 293 -14.27 -4.58 -1.81
C MET A 293 -14.06 -3.46 -2.83
N ARG A 294 -14.30 -3.72 -4.12
CA ARG A 294 -14.23 -2.69 -5.17
C ARG A 294 -15.13 -1.52 -4.85
N ASP A 295 -16.43 -1.75 -4.66
CA ASP A 295 -17.41 -0.67 -4.42
C ASP A 295 -17.05 0.16 -3.18
N GLN A 296 -16.56 -0.49 -2.13
CA GLN A 296 -16.11 0.22 -0.94
C GLN A 296 -14.84 1.04 -1.20
N VAL A 297 -13.82 0.49 -1.87
CA VAL A 297 -12.60 1.24 -2.23
C VAL A 297 -12.93 2.45 -3.11
N LEU A 298 -13.86 2.31 -4.06
CA LEU A 298 -14.29 3.39 -4.96
C LEU A 298 -15.10 4.48 -4.24
N SER A 299 -15.78 4.15 -3.14
CA SER A 299 -16.60 5.08 -2.35
C SER A 299 -15.89 5.63 -1.11
N MET A 300 -14.67 5.17 -0.83
CA MET A 300 -13.91 5.60 0.34
C MET A 300 -13.56 7.09 0.28
N LYS A 301 -13.84 7.80 1.37
CA LYS A 301 -13.26 9.13 1.61
C LYS A 301 -11.77 8.95 1.94
N CYS A 302 -10.92 9.41 1.04
CA CYS A 302 -9.48 9.24 1.16
C CYS A 302 -8.80 10.51 1.69
N PRO A 303 -7.64 10.39 2.36
CA PRO A 303 -6.81 11.53 2.74
C PRO A 303 -6.47 12.35 1.50
N SER A 304 -6.73 13.64 1.55
CA SER A 304 -6.37 14.58 0.47
C SER A 304 -4.93 15.04 0.65
N PHE A 305 -4.23 15.30 -0.45
CA PHE A 305 -2.96 16.02 -0.39
C PHE A 305 -3.16 17.42 0.21
N ALA A 306 -2.11 17.96 0.83
CA ALA A 306 -2.14 19.27 1.49
C ALA A 306 -2.57 20.42 0.55
N ARG A 307 -2.27 20.28 -0.75
CA ARG A 307 -2.68 21.22 -1.80
C ARG A 307 -3.21 20.46 -3.01
N THR A 308 -4.08 21.12 -3.77
CA THR A 308 -4.52 20.62 -5.07
C THR A 308 -3.32 20.46 -6.01
N VAL A 309 -3.21 19.28 -6.62
CA VAL A 309 -2.16 18.95 -7.58
C VAL A 309 -2.81 18.34 -8.82
N SER A 310 -2.24 18.55 -10.00
CA SER A 310 -2.70 17.89 -11.23
C SER A 310 -2.15 16.46 -11.33
N GLU A 311 -2.78 15.57 -12.09
CA GLU A 311 -2.24 14.23 -12.40
C GLU A 311 -0.79 14.31 -12.95
N ARG A 312 -0.51 15.32 -13.79
CA ARG A 312 0.83 15.57 -14.34
C ARG A 312 1.84 15.97 -13.28
N ASP A 313 1.50 16.94 -12.43
CA ASP A 313 2.43 17.44 -11.42
C ASP A 313 2.60 16.43 -10.28
N TRP A 314 1.56 15.65 -9.97
CA TRP A 314 1.66 14.47 -9.11
C TRP A 314 2.71 13.51 -9.67
N LEU A 315 2.64 13.09 -10.93
CA LEU A 315 3.63 12.18 -11.52
C LEU A 315 5.06 12.76 -11.48
N LYS A 316 5.24 14.05 -11.79
CA LYS A 316 6.55 14.70 -11.69
C LYS A 316 7.09 14.68 -10.26
N ASN A 317 6.21 14.89 -9.28
CA ASN A 317 6.57 14.92 -7.87
C ASN A 317 6.82 13.50 -7.33
N VAL A 318 6.13 12.47 -7.84
CA VAL A 318 6.45 11.05 -7.56
C VAL A 318 7.91 10.74 -7.90
N ALA A 319 8.41 11.20 -9.05
CA ALA A 319 9.81 10.98 -9.44
C ALA A 319 10.79 11.61 -8.43
N LYS A 320 10.50 12.82 -7.95
CA LYS A 320 11.31 13.48 -6.90
C LYS A 320 11.22 12.75 -5.56
N ILE A 321 10.02 12.31 -5.16
CA ILE A 321 9.81 11.51 -3.95
C ILE A 321 10.63 10.24 -4.02
N TRP A 322 10.65 9.56 -5.18
CA TRP A 322 11.44 8.36 -5.36
C TRP A 322 12.95 8.59 -5.15
N GLU A 323 13.49 9.71 -5.64
CA GLU A 323 14.88 10.09 -5.34
C GLU A 323 15.10 10.30 -3.84
N LEU A 324 14.18 10.98 -3.15
CA LEU A 324 14.25 11.18 -1.70
C LEU A 324 14.20 9.86 -0.92
N VAL A 325 13.36 8.90 -1.36
CA VAL A 325 13.29 7.56 -0.76
C VAL A 325 14.60 6.81 -0.93
N LYS A 326 15.20 6.82 -2.12
CA LYS A 326 16.50 6.18 -2.38
C LYS A 326 17.64 6.81 -1.58
N SER A 327 17.61 8.12 -1.37
CA SER A 327 18.61 8.85 -0.59
C SER A 327 18.24 9.07 0.87
N SER A 328 17.21 8.37 1.39
CA SER A 328 16.72 8.62 2.76
C SER A 328 17.78 8.24 3.80
N PRO A 329 18.20 9.18 4.66
CA PRO A 329 19.19 8.90 5.70
C PRO A 329 18.63 7.92 6.75
N ILE A 330 17.32 7.95 7.00
CA ILE A 330 16.65 7.06 7.97
C ILE A 330 16.65 5.62 7.47
N ILE A 331 16.36 5.39 6.19
CA ILE A 331 16.44 4.06 5.57
C ILE A 331 17.90 3.56 5.54
N ALA A 332 18.86 4.45 5.26
CA ALA A 332 20.28 4.10 5.28
C ALA A 332 20.76 3.72 6.70
N GLU A 333 20.30 4.41 7.73
CA GLU A 333 20.59 4.06 9.13
C GLU A 333 19.98 2.71 9.50
N TYR A 334 18.71 2.47 9.13
CA TYR A 334 18.05 1.18 9.35
C TYR A 334 18.81 0.03 8.68
N SER A 335 19.29 0.21 7.45
CA SER A 335 20.15 -0.75 6.75
C SER A 335 21.41 -1.09 7.55
N LYS A 336 22.11 -0.08 8.09
CA LYS A 336 23.30 -0.26 8.93
C LYS A 336 22.96 -1.03 10.22
N THR A 337 21.82 -0.74 10.84
CA THR A 337 21.35 -1.48 12.02
C THR A 337 21.13 -2.96 11.68
N LEU A 338 20.45 -3.27 10.57
CA LEU A 338 20.24 -4.64 10.12
C LEU A 338 21.55 -5.38 9.85
N GLN A 339 22.53 -4.73 9.22
CA GLN A 339 23.86 -5.31 9.01
C GLN A 339 24.58 -5.60 10.32
N SER A 340 24.53 -4.67 11.27
CA SER A 340 25.17 -4.79 12.59
C SER A 340 24.55 -5.91 13.45
N SER A 341 23.26 -6.20 13.24
CA SER A 341 22.53 -7.24 13.97
C SER A 341 23.04 -8.67 13.69
N GLY A 342 23.78 -8.83 12.59
CA GLY A 342 24.29 -10.12 12.13
C GLY A 342 23.31 -10.92 11.26
N LEU A 343 22.10 -10.42 11.02
CA LEU A 343 21.08 -11.09 10.19
C LEU A 343 21.47 -11.20 8.71
N PHE A 344 22.35 -10.32 8.22
CA PHE A 344 22.73 -10.21 6.80
C PHE A 344 24.25 -10.22 6.59
N ARG A 345 25.01 -10.96 7.41
CA ARG A 345 26.48 -11.05 7.22
C ARG A 345 26.80 -11.71 5.88
N ARG A 346 27.82 -11.17 5.21
CA ARG A 346 28.43 -11.77 4.01
C ARG A 346 29.08 -13.11 4.33
#